data_AF-A0A2N0REB9-F1
#
_entry.id   AF-A0A2N0REB9-F1
#
_cell.length_a   1.000
_cell.length_b   1.000
_cell.length_c   1.000
_cell.angle_alpha   90.00
_cell.angle_beta   90.00
_cell.angle_gamma   90.00
#
_symmetry.space_group_name_H-M   'P 1'
#
loop_
_entity.id
_entity.type
_entity.pdbx_description
1 polymer ?
#
loop_
_entity_poly.entity_id
_entity_poly.type
_entity_poly.pdbx_seq_one_letter_code
_entity_poly.pdbx_strand_id
1 'polypeptide(L)'
;MLLTLTTLQRRKPHLYNPNWLCPQCNSSPETLNHLWTCPYILLEFSPLNTFKTLLLALRTNYLDKFLSASSLIPLPNSFAAEFTALNCWDCDPPSISCLRLARSLIPISLTEFLGS
;
A
#
# COMPACT_ATOMS: atom_id res chain seq x y z
N MET A 1 14.43 5.98 5.82
CA MET A 1 13.94 4.62 5.47
C MET A 1 13.05 4.13 6.59
N LEU A 2 11.74 3.99 6.37
CA LEU A 2 10.84 3.38 7.36
C LEU A 2 11.31 1.94 7.61
N LEU A 3 11.59 1.59 8.87
CA LEU A 3 12.21 0.31 9.19
C LEU A 3 11.18 -0.81 9.02
N THR A 4 11.42 -1.73 8.09
CA THR A 4 10.63 -2.96 7.99
C THR A 4 10.83 -3.78 9.26
N LEU A 5 9.87 -4.66 9.60
CA LEU A 5 10.03 -5.61 10.72
C LEU A 5 11.36 -6.39 10.62
N THR A 6 11.75 -6.81 9.42
CA THR A 6 13.06 -7.45 9.16
C THR A 6 14.25 -6.54 9.48
N THR A 7 14.15 -5.24 9.22
CA THR A 7 15.20 -4.28 9.59
C THR A 7 15.22 -4.04 11.10
N LEU A 8 14.05 -4.01 11.75
CA LEU A 8 13.93 -3.88 13.21
C LEU A 8 14.51 -5.12 13.92
N GLN A 9 14.19 -6.32 13.45
CA GLN A 9 14.75 -7.60 13.93
C GLN A 9 16.28 -7.62 13.81
N ARG A 10 16.85 -7.13 12.69
CA ARG A 10 18.31 -7.03 12.53
C ARG A 10 18.96 -6.01 13.46
N ARG A 11 18.32 -4.85 13.68
CA ARG A 11 18.91 -3.74 14.46
C ARG A 11 18.71 -3.90 15.96
N LYS A 12 17.60 -4.52 16.39
CA LYS A 12 17.21 -4.68 17.79
C LYS A 12 16.62 -6.08 18.04
N PRO A 13 17.42 -7.15 17.87
CA PRO A 13 16.94 -8.53 18.03
C PRO A 13 16.44 -8.84 19.45
N HIS A 14 16.89 -8.09 20.45
CA HIS A 14 16.43 -8.19 21.84
C HIS A 14 15.01 -7.65 22.05
N LEU A 15 14.49 -6.79 21.16
CA LEU A 15 13.12 -6.29 21.20
C LEU A 15 12.21 -6.97 20.17
N TYR A 16 12.78 -7.34 19.02
CA TYR A 16 12.06 -7.92 17.90
C TYR A 16 12.61 -9.32 17.60
N ASN A 17 11.92 -10.34 18.09
CA ASN A 17 12.37 -11.72 17.93
C ASN A 17 12.13 -12.19 16.49
N PRO A 18 13.15 -12.71 15.78
CA PRO A 18 12.98 -13.25 14.42
C PRO A 18 12.11 -14.51 14.36
N ASN A 19 11.93 -15.20 15.48
CA ASN A 19 11.13 -16.42 15.59
C ASN A 19 9.65 -16.14 15.91
N TRP A 20 9.21 -14.88 15.95
CA TRP A 20 7.79 -14.58 16.11
C TRP A 20 6.98 -15.19 14.99
N LEU A 21 5.94 -15.90 15.39
CA LEU A 21 4.97 -16.50 14.50
C LEU A 21 3.78 -15.55 14.36
N CYS A 22 3.09 -15.63 13.24
CA CYS A 22 1.90 -14.86 12.99
C CYS A 22 0.87 -15.11 14.12
N PRO A 23 0.32 -14.06 14.74
CA PRO A 23 -0.62 -14.20 15.85
C PRO A 23 -1.95 -14.85 15.45
N GLN A 24 -2.24 -14.92 14.15
CA GLN A 24 -3.50 -15.49 13.64
C GLN A 24 -3.42 -17.00 13.42
N CYS A 25 -2.31 -17.51 12.87
CA CYS A 25 -2.17 -18.92 12.52
C CYS A 25 -1.16 -19.68 13.39
N ASN A 26 -0.28 -18.97 14.10
CA ASN A 26 0.80 -19.51 14.93
C ASN A 26 1.66 -20.57 14.23
N SER A 27 1.79 -20.51 12.90
CA SER A 27 2.45 -21.55 12.09
C SER A 27 3.46 -20.99 11.09
N SER A 28 3.33 -19.71 10.72
CA SER A 28 4.22 -19.04 9.77
C SER A 28 4.94 -17.87 10.44
N PRO A 29 6.15 -17.49 9.98
CA PRO A 29 6.84 -16.31 10.49
C PRO A 29 5.99 -15.04 10.36
N GLU A 30 6.05 -14.19 11.38
CA GLU A 30 5.39 -12.88 11.38
C GLU A 30 6.08 -11.95 10.38
N THR A 31 5.54 -11.87 9.17
CA THR A 31 5.99 -10.95 8.12
C THR A 31 4.83 -10.08 7.67
N LEU A 32 5.10 -8.86 7.19
CA LEU A 32 4.05 -7.98 6.67
C LEU A 32 3.20 -8.65 5.58
N ASN A 33 3.84 -9.42 4.70
CA ASN A 33 3.14 -10.15 3.64
C ASN A 33 2.18 -11.19 4.24
N HIS A 34 2.66 -12.02 5.17
CA HIS A 34 1.82 -13.02 5.81
C HIS A 34 0.71 -12.41 6.67
N LEU A 35 0.97 -11.29 7.37
CA LEU A 35 -0.06 -10.56 8.13
C LEU A 35 -1.20 -10.01 7.25
N TRP A 36 -0.99 -9.89 5.94
CA TRP A 36 -2.01 -9.44 5.00
C TRP A 36 -2.71 -10.59 4.28
N THR A 37 -2.02 -11.72 4.12
CA THR A 37 -2.51 -12.86 3.32
C THR A 37 -2.77 -14.11 4.16
N CYS A 38 -2.68 -14.04 5.50
CA CYS A 38 -2.87 -15.20 6.35
C CYS A 38 -4.32 -15.72 6.23
N PRO A 39 -4.51 -17.02 5.92
CA PRO A 39 -5.84 -17.58 5.68
C PRO A 39 -6.70 -17.68 6.96
N TYR A 40 -6.07 -17.55 8.14
CA TYR A 40 -6.77 -17.56 9.43
C TYR A 40 -7.28 -16.16 9.84
N ILE A 41 -6.98 -15.12 9.05
CA ILE A 41 -7.56 -13.79 9.26
C ILE A 41 -9.05 -13.86 8.94
N LEU A 42 -9.87 -13.44 9.89
CA LEU A 42 -11.29 -13.19 9.63
C LEU A 42 -11.38 -12.03 8.63
N LEU A 43 -12.13 -12.24 7.54
CA LEU A 43 -12.28 -11.29 6.43
C LEU A 43 -12.66 -9.87 6.89
N GLU A 44 -13.46 -9.76 7.95
CA GLU A 44 -13.89 -8.50 8.57
C GLU A 44 -12.76 -7.72 9.27
N PHE A 45 -11.70 -8.42 9.71
CA PHE A 45 -10.53 -7.83 10.37
C PHE A 45 -9.30 -7.80 9.47
N SER A 46 -9.46 -8.07 8.17
CA SER A 46 -8.34 -8.07 7.23
C SER A 46 -7.70 -6.69 7.12
N PRO A 47 -6.45 -6.50 7.57
CA PRO A 47 -5.75 -5.23 7.41
C PRO A 47 -5.60 -4.85 5.94
N LEU A 48 -5.48 -5.85 5.05
CA LEU A 48 -5.42 -5.66 3.61
C LEU A 48 -6.73 -5.09 3.05
N ASN A 49 -7.88 -5.59 3.49
CA ASN A 49 -9.18 -5.07 3.03
C ASN A 49 -9.38 -3.63 3.50
N THR A 50 -9.08 -3.32 4.76
CA THR A 50 -9.10 -1.95 5.27
C THR A 50 -8.17 -1.04 4.48
N PHE A 51 -6.95 -1.51 4.19
CA PHE A 51 -5.99 -0.77 3.39
C PHE A 51 -6.49 -0.50 1.97
N LYS A 52 -7.06 -1.49 1.29
CA LYS A 52 -7.65 -1.33 -0.05
C LYS A 52 -8.76 -0.29 -0.07
N THR A 53 -9.65 -0.30 0.93
CA THR A 53 -10.72 0.69 1.06
C THR A 53 -10.16 2.10 1.23
N LEU A 54 -9.17 2.28 2.10
CA LEU A 54 -8.50 3.57 2.30
C LEU A 54 -7.75 4.03 1.05
N LEU A 55 -7.07 3.11 0.36
CA LEU A 55 -6.34 3.39 -0.87
C LEU A 55 -7.28 3.83 -1.99
N LEU A 56 -8.43 3.16 -2.12
CA LEU A 56 -9.45 3.52 -3.08
C LEU A 56 -10.03 4.91 -2.77
N ALA A 57 -10.35 5.20 -1.51
CA ALA A 57 -10.82 6.50 -1.07
C ALA A 57 -9.81 7.63 -1.35
N LEU A 58 -8.52 7.35 -1.10
CA LEU A 58 -7.42 8.27 -1.38
C LEU A 58 -7.28 8.52 -2.89
N ARG A 59 -7.29 7.47 -3.71
CA ARG A 59 -7.28 7.57 -5.18
C ARG A 59 -8.43 8.42 -5.70
N THR A 60 -9.65 8.18 -5.21
CA THR A 60 -10.83 8.96 -5.62
C THR A 60 -10.74 10.41 -5.16
N ASN A 61 -10.23 10.67 -3.96
CA ASN A 61 -10.06 12.04 -3.45
C ASN A 61 -9.04 12.84 -4.27
N TYR A 62 -7.94 12.21 -4.66
CA TYR A 62 -6.95 12.85 -5.53
C TYR A 62 -7.52 13.13 -6.91
N LEU A 63 -8.19 12.14 -7.53
CA LEU A 63 -8.79 12.32 -8.84
C LEU A 63 -9.83 13.45 -8.83
N ASP A 64 -10.71 13.49 -7.83
CA ASP A 64 -11.69 14.56 -7.65
C ASP A 64 -11.02 15.93 -7.51
N LYS A 65 -9.96 16.04 -6.69
CA LYS A 65 -9.17 17.27 -6.57
C LYS A 65 -8.55 17.70 -7.90
N PHE A 66 -7.96 16.78 -8.66
CA PHE A 66 -7.39 17.09 -9.97
C PHE A 66 -8.43 17.57 -10.98
N LEU A 67 -9.63 16.97 -10.97
CA LEU A 67 -10.72 17.34 -11.88
C LEU A 67 -11.42 18.64 -11.46
N SER A 68 -11.52 18.89 -10.16
CA SER A 68 -12.11 20.11 -9.59
C SER A 68 -11.18 21.32 -9.63
N ALA A 69 -9.87 21.10 -9.76
CA ALA A 69 -8.90 22.17 -9.85
C ALA A 69 -9.11 22.92 -11.17
N SER A 70 -9.48 24.20 -11.06
CA SER A 70 -9.48 25.13 -12.20
C SER A 70 -8.05 25.30 -12.69
N SER A 71 -7.61 24.40 -13.56
CA SER A 71 -6.26 24.40 -14.10
C SER A 71 -6.15 25.45 -15.21
N LEU A 72 -5.02 26.14 -15.26
CA LEU A 72 -4.63 27.00 -16.38
C LEU A 72 -4.42 26.18 -17.68
N ILE A 73 -4.20 24.87 -17.54
CA ILE A 73 -4.02 23.92 -18.65
C ILE A 73 -5.09 22.82 -18.50
N PRO A 74 -5.96 22.60 -19.50
CA PRO A 74 -6.93 21.51 -19.47
C PRO A 74 -6.24 20.16 -19.32
N LEU A 75 -6.73 19.33 -18.39
CA LEU A 75 -6.28 17.95 -18.27
C LEU A 75 -6.67 17.15 -19.53
N PRO A 76 -5.81 16.23 -20.01
CA PRO A 76 -6.19 15.33 -21.09
C PRO A 76 -7.41 14.49 -20.73
N ASN A 77 -8.27 14.20 -21.73
CA ASN A 77 -9.44 13.34 -21.53
C ASN A 77 -9.09 11.93 -21.05
N SER A 78 -7.87 11.45 -21.33
CA SER A 78 -7.37 10.14 -20.88
C SER A 78 -6.84 10.14 -19.45
N PHE A 79 -6.63 11.30 -18.82
CA PHE A 79 -5.94 11.42 -17.52
C PHE A 79 -6.57 10.53 -16.45
N ALA A 80 -7.91 10.55 -16.31
CA ALA A 80 -8.58 9.76 -15.28
C ALA A 80 -8.38 8.25 -15.48
N ALA A 81 -8.44 7.79 -16.72
CA ALA A 81 -8.22 6.38 -17.06
C ALA A 81 -6.76 5.97 -16.81
N GLU A 82 -5.80 6.77 -17.25
CA GLU A 82 -4.37 6.50 -17.05
C GLU A 82 -3.98 6.57 -15.56
N PHE A 83 -4.46 7.56 -14.83
CA PHE A 83 -4.23 7.70 -13.40
C PHE A 83 -4.77 6.49 -12.64
N THR A 84 -6.00 6.06 -12.91
CA THR A 84 -6.62 4.91 -12.22
C THR A 84 -5.99 3.57 -12.61
N ALA A 85 -5.36 3.49 -13.78
CA ALA A 85 -4.64 2.32 -14.26
C ALA A 85 -3.21 2.18 -13.69
N LEU A 86 -2.71 3.15 -12.92
CA LEU A 86 -1.39 3.03 -12.30
C LEU A 86 -1.33 1.80 -11.38
N ASN A 87 -0.26 1.02 -11.53
CA ASN A 87 -0.04 -0.23 -10.79
C ASN A 87 0.00 -0.08 -9.26
N CYS A 88 0.19 1.14 -8.75
CA CYS A 88 0.26 1.40 -7.32
C CYS A 88 -1.10 1.31 -6.62
N TRP A 89 -2.20 1.41 -7.38
CA TRP A 89 -3.56 1.25 -6.86
C TRP A 89 -3.96 -0.21 -6.67
N ASP A 90 -3.25 -1.15 -7.32
CA ASP A 90 -3.56 -2.58 -7.27
C ASP A 90 -2.81 -3.29 -6.14
N CYS A 91 -3.57 -4.01 -5.32
CA CYS A 91 -3.11 -4.75 -4.15
C CYS A 91 -3.50 -6.24 -4.22
N ASP A 92 -3.84 -6.78 -5.39
CA ASP A 92 -4.29 -8.17 -5.59
C ASP A 92 -3.38 -8.98 -6.55
N PRO A 93 -2.52 -9.89 -6.03
CA PRO A 93 -1.99 -9.99 -4.66
C PRO A 93 -1.17 -8.74 -4.29
N PRO A 94 -0.79 -8.51 -3.01
CA PRO A 94 -0.19 -7.24 -2.59
C PRO A 94 1.06 -6.90 -3.41
N SER A 95 0.89 -5.97 -4.34
CA SER A 95 1.95 -5.54 -5.23
C SER A 95 3.02 -4.78 -4.44
N ILE A 96 4.26 -4.80 -4.92
CA ILE A 96 5.34 -4.06 -4.26
C ILE A 96 5.07 -2.55 -4.23
N SER A 97 4.35 -2.03 -5.22
CA SER A 97 3.94 -0.63 -5.31
C SER A 97 2.89 -0.29 -4.25
N CYS A 98 1.88 -1.14 -4.06
CA CYS A 98 0.89 -1.02 -3.00
C CYS A 98 1.53 -1.09 -1.60
N LEU A 99 2.48 -2.01 -1.40
CA LEU A 99 3.25 -2.13 -0.15
C LEU A 99 4.10 -0.90 0.15
N ARG A 100 4.58 -0.18 -0.88
CA ARG A 100 5.29 1.10 -0.71
C ARG A 100 4.34 2.17 -0.19
N LEU A 101 3.14 2.28 -0.75
CA LEU A 101 2.12 3.22 -0.27
C LEU A 101 1.71 2.96 1.18
N ALA A 102 1.55 1.70 1.57
CA ALA A 102 1.28 1.34 2.97
C ALA A 102 2.40 1.73 3.94
N ARG A 103 3.61 1.99 3.44
CA ARG A 103 4.76 2.48 4.20
C ARG A 103 4.95 3.99 4.05
N SER A 104 3.95 4.70 3.54
CA SER A 104 4.00 6.13 3.23
C SER A 104 5.13 6.49 2.24
N LEU A 105 5.53 5.55 1.38
CA LEU A 105 6.49 5.77 0.31
C LEU A 105 5.74 6.02 -0.98
N ILE A 106 6.08 7.12 -1.67
CA ILE A 106 5.49 7.48 -2.96
C ILE A 106 6.11 6.60 -4.06
N PRO A 107 5.30 5.83 -4.83
CA PRO A 107 5.79 5.03 -5.94
C PRO A 107 6.32 5.89 -7.08
N ILE A 108 7.38 5.40 -7.75
CA ILE A 108 8.01 6.07 -8.90
C ILE A 108 7.00 6.28 -10.04
N SER A 109 6.14 5.28 -10.30
CA SER A 109 5.10 5.39 -11.32
C SER A 109 4.12 6.54 -11.07
N LEU A 110 3.86 6.88 -9.80
CA LEU A 110 3.00 8.00 -9.44
C LEU A 110 3.73 9.34 -9.61
N THR A 111 5.01 9.41 -9.24
CA THR A 111 5.81 10.65 -9.44
C THR A 111 6.05 10.95 -10.91
N GLU A 112 6.39 9.93 -11.71
CA GLU A 112 6.60 10.06 -13.15
C GLU A 112 5.32 10.50 -13.86
N PHE A 113 4.16 9.94 -13.48
CA PHE A 113 2.87 10.33 -14.04
C PHE A 113 2.51 11.79 -13.75
N LEU A 114 2.86 12.29 -12.57
CA LEU A 114 2.57 13.68 -12.17
C LEU A 114 3.58 14.71 -12.70
N GLY A 115 4.63 14.27 -13.42
CA GLY A 115 5.57 15.16 -14.09
C GLY A 115 6.49 15.95 -13.15
N SER A 116 6.95 15.32 -12.06
CA SER A 116 8.00 15.88 -11.18
C SER A 116 9.40 15.69 -11.75
#